data_AF-A0AAU1EIS0-F1
#
_entry.id   AF-A0AAU1EIS0-F1
#
_cell.length_a   1.000
_cell.length_b   1.000
_cell.length_c   1.000
_cell.angle_alpha   90.00
_cell.angle_beta   90.00
_cell.angle_gamma   90.00
#
_symmetry.space_group_name_H-M   'P 1'
#
loop_
_entity.id
_entity.type
_entity.pdbx_description
1 polymer ?
#
loop_
_entity_poly.entity_id
_entity_poly.type
_entity_poly.pdbx_seq_one_letter_code
_entity_poly.pdbx_strand_id
1 'polypeptide(L)'
;MAAPTLAQRIGDRATLVTGSLLMATGYLLTLGLHGSVAPYLICQAVAGLGAGVLQQSTRTLAVESVPREQTAVGSGINELLINAGGSLGAACVLAVTAASTPAGSVLPQYAAYATCWSVCAATALAGAAVALFYRSGARTV
;
A
#
# COMPACT_ATOMS: atom_id res chain seq x y z
N MET A 1 3.21 -28.52 19.29
CA MET A 1 2.29 -27.89 18.31
C MET A 1 2.59 -26.39 18.07
N ALA A 2 3.86 -25.95 18.11
CA ALA A 2 4.24 -24.52 17.96
C ALA A 2 4.73 -24.13 16.54
N ALA A 3 5.03 -25.10 15.68
CA ALA A 3 5.49 -24.86 14.31
C ALA A 3 4.47 -24.15 13.39
N PRO A 4 3.16 -24.47 13.39
CA PRO A 4 2.23 -23.85 12.44
C PRO A 4 1.95 -22.37 12.71
N THR A 5 1.93 -21.94 13.98
CA THR A 5 1.70 -20.53 14.34
C THR A 5 2.91 -19.64 14.06
N LEU A 6 4.13 -20.15 14.24
CA LEU A 6 5.34 -19.43 13.86
C LEU A 6 5.49 -19.34 12.33
N ALA A 7 5.15 -20.41 11.61
CA ALA A 7 5.14 -20.42 10.14
C ALA A 7 4.12 -19.44 9.56
N GLN A 8 2.91 -19.38 10.13
CA GLN A 8 1.89 -18.39 9.75
C GLN A 8 2.35 -16.95 9.99
N ARG A 9 2.98 -16.68 11.15
CA ARG A 9 3.55 -15.36 11.46
C ARG A 9 4.60 -14.89 10.46
N ILE A 10 5.50 -15.80 10.09
CA ILE A 10 6.53 -15.52 9.09
C ILE A 10 5.87 -15.28 7.74
N GLY A 11 4.81 -16.04 7.40
CA GLY A 11 4.00 -15.87 6.20
C GLY A 11 3.33 -14.49 6.11
N ASP A 12 2.64 -14.04 7.16
CA ASP A 12 1.94 -12.75 7.18
C ASP A 12 2.92 -11.59 7.00
N ARG A 13 4.01 -11.60 7.80
CA ARG A 13 5.06 -10.59 7.72
C ARG A 13 5.70 -10.57 6.34
N ALA A 14 6.07 -11.74 5.80
CA ALA A 14 6.67 -11.82 4.47
C ALA A 14 5.71 -11.30 3.40
N THR A 15 4.42 -11.60 3.50
CA THR A 15 3.40 -11.16 2.54
C THR A 15 3.23 -9.63 2.56
N LEU A 16 3.14 -9.02 3.75
CA LEU A 16 3.06 -7.57 3.90
C LEU A 16 4.32 -6.87 3.35
N VAL A 17 5.51 -7.36 3.71
CA VAL A 17 6.77 -6.78 3.25
C VAL A 17 6.91 -6.90 1.73
N THR A 18 6.65 -8.08 1.16
CA THR A 18 6.75 -8.31 -0.29
C THR A 18 5.74 -7.49 -1.08
N GLY A 19 4.48 -7.41 -0.64
CA GLY A 19 3.46 -6.56 -1.26
C GLY A 19 3.87 -5.08 -1.26
N SER A 20 4.37 -4.58 -0.13
CA SER A 20 4.87 -3.20 -0.01
C SER A 20 6.10 -2.93 -0.88
N LEU A 21 7.06 -3.87 -0.94
CA LEU A 21 8.24 -3.73 -1.78
C LEU A 21 7.92 -3.81 -3.28
N LEU A 22 6.99 -4.67 -3.69
CA LEU A 22 6.50 -4.71 -5.07
C LEU A 22 5.86 -3.37 -5.44
N MET A 23 5.02 -2.83 -4.56
CA MET A 23 4.39 -1.53 -4.76
C MET A 23 5.42 -0.39 -4.87
N ALA A 24 6.40 -0.35 -3.97
CA ALA A 24 7.50 0.61 -4.00
C ALA A 24 8.33 0.49 -5.29
N THR A 25 8.67 -0.74 -5.69
CA THR A 25 9.44 -1.02 -6.90
C THR A 25 8.72 -0.52 -8.14
N GLY A 26 7.41 -0.77 -8.25
CA GLY A 26 6.60 -0.25 -9.36
C GLY A 26 6.70 1.27 -9.49
N TYR A 27 6.48 2.01 -8.40
CA TYR A 27 6.57 3.48 -8.42
C TYR A 27 8.00 4.00 -8.67
N LEU A 28 9.02 3.35 -8.12
CA LEU A 28 10.42 3.71 -8.37
C LEU A 28 10.84 3.47 -9.82
N LEU A 29 10.39 2.37 -10.43
CA LEU A 29 10.62 2.11 -11.85
C LEU A 29 9.89 3.14 -12.73
N THR A 30 8.67 3.54 -12.33
CA THR A 30 7.94 4.60 -13.03
C THR A 30 8.76 5.89 -13.10
N LEU A 31 9.51 6.26 -12.05
CA LEU A 31 10.39 7.46 -12.09
C LEU A 31 11.43 7.41 -13.22
N GLY A 32 11.92 6.24 -13.60
CA GLY A 32 12.90 6.08 -14.69
C GLY A 32 12.31 5.74 -16.05
N LEU A 33 11.14 5.07 -16.08
CA LEU A 33 10.60 4.41 -17.29
C LEU A 33 9.29 5.03 -17.82
N HIS A 34 8.88 6.18 -17.30
CA HIS A 34 7.64 6.85 -17.68
C HIS A 34 7.67 7.55 -19.06
N GLY A 35 8.81 7.56 -19.76
CA GLY A 35 8.94 8.21 -21.08
C GLY A 35 8.19 7.51 -22.23
N SER A 36 7.73 6.28 -22.00
CA SER A 36 6.99 5.48 -22.99
C SER A 36 5.80 4.77 -22.35
N VAL A 37 4.70 4.63 -23.08
CA VAL A 37 3.44 4.04 -22.57
C VAL A 37 3.61 2.59 -22.12
N ALA A 38 4.26 1.74 -22.93
CA ALA A 38 4.39 0.32 -22.61
C ALA A 38 5.19 0.06 -21.31
N PRO A 39 6.40 0.63 -21.11
CA PRO A 39 7.12 0.53 -19.84
C PRO A 39 6.34 1.12 -18.66
N TYR A 40 5.66 2.25 -18.85
CA TYR A 40 4.81 2.85 -17.82
C TYR A 40 3.71 1.88 -17.36
N LEU A 41 2.99 1.26 -18.29
CA LEU A 41 1.94 0.29 -17.97
C LEU A 41 2.48 -0.93 -17.21
N ILE A 42 3.67 -1.40 -17.56
CA ILE A 42 4.34 -2.50 -16.83
C ILE A 42 4.66 -2.07 -15.40
N CYS A 43 5.20 -0.88 -15.19
CA CYS A 43 5.50 -0.37 -13.86
C CYS A 43 4.23 -0.24 -13.01
N GLN A 44 3.14 0.28 -13.59
CA GLN A 44 1.84 0.38 -12.93
C GLN A 44 1.22 -1.00 -12.64
N ALA A 45 1.42 -1.99 -13.50
CA ALA A 45 1.00 -3.37 -13.24
C ALA A 45 1.75 -3.96 -12.04
N VAL A 46 3.06 -3.75 -11.94
CA VAL A 46 3.88 -4.17 -10.79
C VAL A 46 3.39 -3.49 -9.50
N ALA A 47 3.14 -2.18 -9.55
CA ALA A 47 2.58 -1.46 -8.40
C ALA A 47 1.21 -2.01 -7.99
N GLY A 48 0.35 -2.29 -8.98
CA GLY A 48 -0.98 -2.86 -8.79
C GLY A 48 -0.96 -4.27 -8.19
N LEU A 49 -0.01 -5.12 -8.58
CA LEU A 49 0.18 -6.44 -7.98
C LEU A 49 0.51 -6.32 -6.49
N GLY A 50 1.44 -5.44 -6.13
CA GLY A 50 1.76 -5.15 -4.73
C GLY A 50 0.52 -4.68 -3.95
N ALA A 51 -0.24 -3.75 -4.51
CA ALA A 51 -1.48 -3.27 -3.91
C ALA A 51 -2.54 -4.38 -3.76
N GLY A 52 -2.64 -5.29 -4.71
CA GLY A 52 -3.57 -6.44 -4.65
C GLY A 52 -3.22 -7.41 -3.51
N VAL A 53 -1.93 -7.75 -3.38
CA VAL A 53 -1.42 -8.57 -2.27
C VAL A 53 -1.77 -7.93 -0.93
N LEU A 54 -1.46 -6.64 -0.75
CA LEU A 54 -1.72 -5.92 0.49
C LEU A 54 -3.21 -5.86 0.84
N GLN A 55 -4.08 -5.60 -0.15
CA GLN A 55 -5.52 -5.54 0.08
C GLN A 55 -6.09 -6.88 0.53
N GLN A 56 -5.64 -7.99 -0.07
CA GLN A 56 -6.06 -9.33 0.35
C GLN A 56 -5.55 -9.65 1.76
N SER A 57 -4.27 -9.42 2.03
CA SER A 57 -3.67 -9.70 3.33
C SER A 57 -4.31 -8.90 4.45
N THR A 58 -4.54 -7.60 4.27
CA THR A 58 -5.08 -6.73 5.32
C THR A 58 -6.51 -7.14 5.68
N ARG A 59 -7.34 -7.52 4.70
CA ARG A 59 -8.70 -8.03 4.95
C ARG A 59 -8.69 -9.31 5.77
N THR A 60 -7.85 -10.28 5.41
CA THR A 60 -7.70 -11.53 6.16
C THR A 60 -7.22 -11.26 7.59
N LEU A 61 -6.16 -10.45 7.74
CA LEU A 61 -5.60 -10.12 9.05
C LEU A 61 -6.58 -9.38 9.95
N ALA A 62 -7.38 -8.46 9.41
CA ALA A 62 -8.39 -7.73 10.17
C ALA A 62 -9.42 -8.67 10.80
N VAL A 63 -9.94 -9.62 10.01
CA VAL A 63 -10.90 -10.63 10.48
C VAL A 63 -10.26 -11.60 11.47
N GLU A 64 -9.04 -12.04 11.22
CA GLU A 64 -8.36 -13.03 12.06
C GLU A 64 -7.85 -12.47 13.40
N SER A 65 -7.73 -11.14 13.50
CA SER A 65 -7.23 -10.43 14.69
C SER A 65 -8.28 -10.24 15.80
N VAL A 66 -9.55 -10.52 15.52
CA VAL A 66 -10.66 -10.31 16.46
C VAL A 66 -11.38 -11.63 16.80
N PRO A 67 -12.06 -11.72 17.97
CA PRO A 67 -12.95 -12.83 18.27
C PRO A 67 -14.04 -13.00 17.20
N ARG A 68 -14.55 -14.22 17.03
CA ARG A 68 -15.51 -14.53 15.95
C ARG A 68 -16.76 -13.66 16.02
N GLU A 69 -17.21 -13.34 17.21
CA GLU A 69 -18.37 -12.50 17.51
C GLU A 69 -18.15 -11.03 17.08
N GLN A 70 -16.90 -10.61 16.94
CA GLN A 70 -16.49 -9.25 16.61
C GLN A 70 -15.96 -9.12 15.16
N THR A 71 -16.08 -10.17 14.34
CA THR A 71 -15.62 -10.16 12.94
C THR A 71 -16.16 -8.97 12.15
N ALA A 72 -17.45 -8.65 12.34
CA ALA A 72 -18.09 -7.50 11.68
C ALA A 72 -17.45 -6.16 12.10
N VAL A 73 -17.08 -6.03 13.38
CA VAL A 73 -16.40 -4.84 13.91
C VAL A 73 -14.97 -4.76 13.34
N GLY A 74 -14.22 -5.86 13.34
CA GLY A 74 -12.86 -5.91 12.78
C GLY A 74 -12.82 -5.56 11.29
N SER A 75 -13.75 -6.12 10.50
CA SER A 75 -13.90 -5.78 9.08
C SER A 75 -14.27 -4.31 8.88
N GLY A 76 -15.20 -3.78 9.69
CA GLY A 76 -15.62 -2.38 9.63
C GLY A 76 -14.48 -1.41 9.93
N ILE A 77 -13.67 -1.69 10.97
CA ILE A 77 -12.47 -0.89 11.27
C ILE A 77 -11.48 -0.92 10.10
N ASN A 78 -11.26 -2.07 9.48
CA ASN A 78 -10.37 -2.18 8.33
C ASN A 78 -10.89 -1.37 7.12
N GLU A 79 -12.18 -1.43 6.82
CA GLU A 79 -12.77 -0.62 5.75
C GLU A 79 -12.67 0.88 6.04
N LEU A 80 -12.88 1.30 7.30
CA LEU A 80 -12.67 2.67 7.73
C LEU A 80 -11.22 3.12 7.52
N LEU A 81 -10.25 2.29 7.87
CA LEU A 81 -8.82 2.59 7.68
C LEU A 81 -8.46 2.67 6.20
N ILE A 82 -8.98 1.77 5.36
CA ILE A 82 -8.76 1.80 3.91
C ILE A 82 -9.34 3.10 3.32
N ASN A 83 -10.56 3.48 3.70
CA ASN A 83 -11.21 4.69 3.21
C ASN A 83 -10.50 5.96 3.70
N ALA A 84 -10.10 6.02 4.97
CA ALA A 84 -9.36 7.15 5.53
C ALA A 84 -7.97 7.30 4.91
N GLY A 85 -7.23 6.18 4.76
CA GLY A 85 -5.94 6.19 4.08
C GLY A 85 -6.05 6.57 2.61
N GLY A 86 -7.07 6.05 1.92
CA GLY A 86 -7.35 6.38 0.52
C GLY A 86 -7.69 7.84 0.31
N SER A 87 -8.50 8.45 1.18
CA SER A 87 -8.85 9.87 1.10
C SER A 87 -7.65 10.78 1.41
N LEU A 88 -6.84 10.44 2.42
CA LEU A 88 -5.59 11.16 2.72
C LEU A 88 -4.60 11.07 1.56
N GLY A 89 -4.41 9.88 0.99
CA GLY A 89 -3.52 9.67 -0.15
C GLY A 89 -3.98 10.47 -1.38
N ALA A 90 -5.27 10.41 -1.70
CA ALA A 90 -5.85 11.21 -2.79
C ALA A 90 -5.69 12.70 -2.55
N ALA A 91 -5.96 13.19 -1.34
CA ALA A 91 -5.79 14.61 -0.98
C ALA A 91 -4.34 15.06 -1.12
N CYS A 92 -3.36 14.26 -0.69
CA CYS A 92 -1.93 14.55 -0.85
C CYS A 92 -1.54 14.67 -2.33
N VAL A 93 -1.95 13.71 -3.17
CA VAL A 93 -1.67 13.75 -4.62
C VAL A 93 -2.32 14.96 -5.28
N LEU A 94 -3.58 15.24 -4.94
CA LEU A 94 -4.30 16.42 -5.44
C LEU A 94 -3.64 17.73 -5.00
N ALA A 95 -3.16 17.82 -3.75
CA ALA A 95 -2.45 19.01 -3.27
C ALA A 95 -1.15 19.26 -4.05
N VAL A 96 -0.37 18.19 -4.31
CA VAL A 96 0.87 18.28 -5.09
C VAL A 96 0.60 18.71 -6.53
N THR A 97 -0.40 18.11 -7.18
CA THR A 97 -0.74 18.46 -8.58
C THR A 97 -1.35 19.84 -8.68
N ALA A 98 -2.24 20.23 -7.77
CA ALA A 98 -2.84 21.56 -7.74
C ALA A 98 -1.77 22.65 -7.53
N ALA A 99 -0.84 22.46 -6.59
CA ALA A 99 0.25 23.40 -6.34
C ALA A 99 1.22 23.53 -7.54
N SER A 100 1.29 22.49 -8.37
CA SER A 100 2.15 22.43 -9.55
C SER A 100 1.41 22.74 -10.86
N THR A 101 0.18 23.25 -10.81
CA THR A 101 -0.62 23.61 -11.99
C THR A 101 -0.58 25.13 -12.19
N PRO A 102 0.07 25.64 -13.25
CA PRO A 102 0.11 27.08 -13.53
C PRO A 102 -1.27 27.67 -13.79
N ALA A 103 -1.45 28.96 -13.49
CA ALA A 103 -2.69 29.68 -13.79
C ALA A 103 -3.03 29.59 -15.29
N GLY A 104 -4.26 29.19 -15.60
CA GLY A 104 -4.74 28.98 -16.98
C GLY A 104 -4.37 27.62 -17.58
N SER A 105 -3.60 26.77 -16.90
CA SER A 105 -3.36 25.39 -17.32
C SER A 105 -4.40 24.43 -16.74
N VAL A 106 -4.78 23.43 -17.53
CA VAL A 106 -5.60 22.29 -17.08
C VAL A 106 -4.76 21.12 -16.59
N LEU A 107 -3.45 21.12 -16.87
CA LEU A 107 -2.54 20.04 -16.50
C LEU A 107 -1.43 20.55 -15.56
N PRO A 108 -1.05 19.74 -14.56
CA PRO A 108 0.11 20.03 -13.73
C PRO A 108 1.40 19.93 -14.54
N GLN A 109 2.45 20.57 -14.03
CA GLN A 109 3.80 20.38 -14.55
C GLN A 109 4.23 18.92 -14.47
N TYR A 110 5.06 18.48 -15.42
CA TYR A 110 5.54 17.11 -15.50
C TYR A 110 6.23 16.62 -14.20
N ALA A 111 6.96 17.52 -13.53
CA ALA A 111 7.63 17.25 -12.26
C ALA A 111 6.67 16.88 -11.11
N ALA A 112 5.39 17.27 -11.21
CA ALA A 112 4.38 16.91 -10.22
C ALA A 112 4.12 15.40 -10.22
N TYR A 113 4.08 14.77 -11.39
CA TYR A 113 3.90 13.31 -11.49
C TYR A 113 5.05 12.55 -10.85
N ALA A 114 6.30 12.98 -11.11
CA ALA A 114 7.47 12.43 -10.46
C ALA A 114 7.39 12.57 -8.93
N THR A 115 6.98 13.74 -8.44
CA THR A 115 6.77 13.98 -7.00
C THR A 115 5.72 13.03 -6.42
N CYS A 116 4.58 12.85 -7.10
CA CYS A 116 3.54 11.92 -6.66
C CYS A 116 4.04 10.47 -6.61
N TRP A 117 4.75 10.00 -7.64
CA TRP A 117 5.32 8.65 -7.64
C TRP A 117 6.37 8.47 -6.53
N SER A 118 7.20 9.49 -6.25
CA SER A 118 8.13 9.47 -5.12
C SER A 118 7.42 9.39 -3.77
N VAL A 119 6.33 10.14 -3.57
CA VAL A 119 5.52 10.07 -2.34
C VAL A 119 4.88 8.69 -2.18
N CYS A 120 4.33 8.12 -3.25
CA CYS A 120 3.78 6.77 -3.23
C CYS A 120 4.85 5.71 -2.93
N ALA A 121 6.03 5.82 -3.55
CA ALA A 121 7.17 4.93 -3.27
C ALA A 121 7.62 5.05 -1.81
N ALA A 122 7.77 6.27 -1.28
CA ALA A 122 8.16 6.52 0.11
C ALA A 122 7.12 5.94 1.09
N THR A 123 5.84 6.09 0.79
CA THR A 123 4.73 5.54 1.59
C THR A 123 4.75 4.01 1.57
N ALA A 124 4.99 3.41 0.41
CA ALA A 124 5.13 1.96 0.27
C ALA A 124 6.34 1.41 1.06
N LEU A 125 7.48 2.11 1.00
CA LEU A 125 8.67 1.76 1.77
C LEU A 125 8.47 1.92 3.28
N ALA A 126 7.76 2.96 3.71
CA ALA A 126 7.37 3.14 5.11
C ALA A 126 6.44 1.99 5.56
N GLY A 127 5.49 1.58 4.70
CA GLY A 127 4.66 0.40 4.93
C GLY A 127 5.48 -0.89 5.07
N ALA A 128 6.48 -1.10 4.21
CA ALA A 128 7.40 -2.23 4.33
C ALA A 128 8.18 -2.19 5.65
N ALA A 129 8.68 -1.02 6.05
CA ALA A 129 9.38 -0.84 7.31
C ALA A 129 8.49 -1.13 8.52
N VAL A 130 7.24 -0.65 8.53
CA VAL A 130 6.25 -0.96 9.57
C VAL A 130 5.93 -2.45 9.59
N ALA A 131 5.77 -3.08 8.43
CA ALA A 131 5.53 -4.51 8.32
C ALA A 131 6.66 -5.37 8.89
N LEU A 132 7.92 -4.88 8.90
CA LEU A 132 9.03 -5.60 9.56
C LEU A 132 8.81 -5.74 11.08
N PHE A 133 8.06 -4.83 11.69
CA PHE A 133 7.73 -4.87 13.12
C PHE A 133 6.42 -5.62 13.40
N TYR A 134 5.72 -6.10 12.38
CA TYR A 134 4.49 -6.87 12.56
C TYR A 134 4.79 -8.17 13.30
N ARG A 135 4.26 -8.26 14.53
CA ARG A 135 4.18 -9.47 15.35
C ARG A 135 2.70 -9.81 15.49
N SER A 136 2.24 -10.92 14.93
CA SER A 136 0.88 -11.37 15.24
C SER A 136 0.83 -11.80 16.71
N GLY A 137 -0.12 -11.27 17.48
CA GLY A 137 -0.33 -11.63 18.88
C GLY A 137 -0.60 -13.12 19.04
N ALA A 138 -0.19 -13.73 20.15
CA ALA A 138 -0.55 -15.13 20.42
C ALA A 138 -2.06 -15.21 20.66
N ARG A 139 -2.76 -16.02 19.86
CA ARG A 139 -4.11 -16.48 20.18
C ARG A 139 -4.02 -17.21 21.51
N THR A 140 -4.41 -16.55 22.60
CA THR A 140 -4.86 -17.27 23.79
C THR A 140 -6.21 -17.86 23.43
N VAL A 141 -6.20 -19.17 23.20
CA VAL A 141 -7.39 -20.02 23.06
C VAL A 141 -8.28 -19.85 24.28
#